data_AF-A0AAE0EBK4-F1
#
_entry.id   AF-A0AAE0EBK4-F1
#
_cell.length_a   1.000
_cell.length_b   1.000
_cell.length_c   1.000
_cell.angle_alpha   90.00
_cell.angle_beta   90.00
_cell.angle_gamma   90.00
#
_symmetry.space_group_name_H-M   'P 1'
#
loop_
_entity.id
_entity.type
_entity.pdbx_description
1 polymer ?
#
loop_
_entity_poly.entity_id
_entity_poly.type
_entity_poly.pdbx_seq_one_letter_code
_entity_poly.pdbx_strand_id
1 'polypeptide(L)'
;MGEKGMMRSLSGTWLSKGVSVDANGSAGRLLSLWNEDLFDAKSFKATKRCIIMEGGDFNTVLDSSERKDGNGNMASSRNFSSFILNANVVDMPLRGITFTWSDHMGRGSWARLDRF
;
A
#
# COMPACT_ATOMS: atom_id res chain seq x y z
N MET A 1 6.66 -19.91 -32.44
CA MET A 1 6.98 -18.49 -32.70
C MET A 1 5.90 -17.67 -31.99
N GLY A 2 6.16 -17.28 -30.74
CA GLY A 2 5.14 -16.67 -29.87
C GLY A 2 5.03 -15.17 -30.12
N GLU A 3 3.82 -14.66 -30.31
CA GLU A 3 3.55 -13.25 -30.53
C GLU A 3 4.11 -12.41 -29.39
N LYS A 4 5.06 -11.50 -29.71
CA LYS A 4 5.52 -10.48 -28.77
C LYS A 4 4.37 -9.51 -28.54
N GLY A 5 3.69 -9.64 -27.40
CA GLY A 5 2.56 -8.78 -27.07
C GLY A 5 2.94 -7.30 -27.15
N MET A 6 2.17 -6.53 -27.92
CA MET A 6 2.34 -5.09 -28.12
C MET A 6 2.43 -4.34 -26.78
N MET A 7 3.47 -3.54 -26.58
CA MET A 7 3.59 -2.60 -25.47
C MET A 7 2.95 -1.29 -25.92
N ARG A 8 1.73 -1.00 -25.46
CA ARG A 8 1.05 0.26 -25.74
C ARG A 8 1.56 1.29 -24.72
N SER A 9 2.20 2.35 -25.21
CA SER A 9 2.60 3.48 -24.39
C SER A 9 1.36 4.15 -23.81
N LEU A 10 1.31 4.31 -22.49
CA LEU A 10 0.35 5.18 -21.81
C LEU A 10 1.08 6.50 -21.55
N SER A 11 0.87 7.52 -22.38
CA SER A 11 1.45 8.84 -22.15
C SER A 11 0.52 9.69 -21.29
N GLY A 12 1.03 10.14 -20.14
CA GLY A 12 0.39 11.14 -19.29
C GLY A 12 1.38 11.60 -18.23
N THR A 13 1.44 12.91 -17.96
CA THR A 13 2.34 13.52 -16.97
C THR A 13 2.05 13.14 -15.52
N TRP A 14 0.99 12.36 -15.29
CA TRP A 14 0.50 11.93 -13.98
C TRP A 14 1.10 10.60 -13.47
N LEU A 15 1.84 9.88 -14.30
CA LEU A 15 2.46 8.61 -13.93
C LEU A 15 3.99 8.78 -13.99
N SER A 16 4.66 8.62 -12.85
CA SER A 16 6.11 8.80 -12.76
C SER A 16 6.87 7.48 -12.62
N LYS A 17 6.24 6.41 -12.11
CA LYS A 17 6.84 5.07 -12.00
C LYS A 17 5.85 3.93 -12.26
N GLY A 18 6.39 2.73 -12.50
CA GLY A 18 5.61 1.53 -12.73
C GLY A 18 6.43 0.24 -12.62
N VAL A 19 5.74 -0.89 -12.44
CA VAL A 19 6.31 -2.23 -12.51
C VAL A 19 5.41 -3.15 -13.33
N SER A 20 6.00 -4.02 -14.15
CA SER A 20 5.28 -4.99 -14.97
C SER A 20 5.75 -6.40 -14.70
N VAL A 21 4.83 -7.36 -14.70
CA VAL A 21 5.11 -8.79 -14.55
C VAL A 21 4.52 -9.56 -15.71
N ASP A 22 5.34 -10.40 -16.33
CA ASP A 22 4.89 -11.31 -17.37
C ASP A 22 3.94 -12.37 -16.80
N ALA A 23 2.88 -12.64 -17.55
CA ALA A 23 1.99 -13.75 -17.26
C ALA A 23 2.58 -15.06 -17.80
N ASN A 24 2.24 -16.18 -17.14
CA ASN A 24 2.55 -17.50 -17.65
C ASN A 24 1.37 -18.03 -18.47
N GLY A 25 1.58 -18.36 -19.74
CA GLY A 25 0.53 -18.85 -20.64
C GLY A 25 -0.22 -17.72 -21.36
N SER A 26 -1.52 -17.92 -21.67
CA SER A 26 -2.34 -16.99 -22.46
C SER A 26 -2.95 -15.83 -21.66
N ALA A 27 -2.70 -15.74 -20.36
CA ALA A 27 -3.21 -14.64 -19.53
C ALA A 27 -2.49 -13.32 -19.84
N GLY A 28 -3.18 -12.19 -19.65
CA GLY A 28 -2.59 -10.86 -19.81
C GLY A 28 -1.56 -10.54 -18.72
N ARG A 29 -0.51 -9.79 -19.08
CA ARG A 29 0.52 -9.28 -18.17
C ARG A 29 -0.07 -8.38 -17.07
N LEU A 30 0.53 -8.37 -15.88
CA LEU A 30 0.17 -7.44 -14.80
C LEU A 30 1.01 -6.17 -14.91
N LEU A 31 0.38 -5.00 -14.91
CA LEU A 31 1.03 -3.69 -14.93
C LEU A 31 0.49 -2.86 -13.77
N SER A 32 1.38 -2.37 -12.91
CA SER A 32 1.06 -1.34 -11.90
C SER A 32 1.79 -0.05 -12.24
N LEU A 33 1.09 1.07 -12.11
CA LEU A 33 1.55 2.42 -12.42
C LEU A 33 1.20 3.32 -11.25
N TRP A 34 2.07 4.26 -10.92
CA TRP A 34 1.81 5.20 -9.83
C TRP A 34 2.50 6.55 -9.98
N ASN A 35 2.05 7.48 -9.12
CA ASN A 35 2.61 8.79 -8.93
C ASN A 35 3.43 8.83 -7.63
N GLU A 36 4.71 9.21 -7.73
CA GLU A 36 5.61 9.40 -6.59
C GLU A 36 5.19 10.52 -5.64
N ASP A 37 4.47 11.53 -6.13
CA ASP A 37 3.91 12.60 -5.30
C ASP A 37 2.83 12.06 -4.35
N LEU A 38 2.21 10.92 -4.71
CA LEU A 38 1.21 10.24 -3.89
C LEU A 38 1.85 9.19 -2.97
N PHE A 39 2.86 8.47 -3.46
CA PHE A 39 3.63 7.54 -2.64
C PHE A 39 5.05 7.27 -3.17
N ASP A 40 6.06 7.48 -2.32
CA ASP A 40 7.45 7.09 -2.57
C ASP A 40 7.68 5.65 -2.09
N ALA A 41 7.21 4.68 -2.88
CA ALA A 41 7.52 3.29 -2.60
C ALA A 41 8.94 2.97 -3.11
N LYS A 42 9.79 2.60 -2.16
CA LYS A 42 11.23 2.39 -2.39
C LYS A 42 11.54 1.00 -2.92
N SER A 43 10.62 0.06 -2.75
CA SER A 43 10.85 -1.36 -2.98
C SER A 43 9.52 -2.07 -3.25
N PHE A 44 9.53 -2.90 -4.29
CA PHE A 44 8.37 -3.65 -4.73
C PHE A 44 8.80 -5.07 -5.04
N LYS A 45 7.95 -6.03 -4.69
CA LYS A 45 8.05 -7.41 -5.14
C LYS A 45 6.86 -7.74 -6.00
N ALA A 46 7.13 -7.83 -7.29
CA ALA A 46 6.14 -8.19 -8.27
C ALA A 46 6.07 -9.73 -8.38
N THR A 47 4.91 -10.31 -8.11
CA THR A 47 4.63 -11.74 -8.27
C THR A 47 3.66 -11.95 -9.42
N LYS A 48 3.48 -13.22 -9.83
CA LYS A 48 2.54 -13.58 -10.90
C LYS A 48 1.08 -13.21 -10.61
N ARG A 49 0.72 -12.97 -9.34
CA ARG A 49 -0.67 -12.74 -8.91
C ARG A 49 -0.89 -11.38 -8.24
N CYS A 50 0.16 -10.74 -7.76
CA CYS A 50 0.09 -9.47 -7.06
C CYS A 50 1.41 -8.72 -7.12
N ILE A 51 1.33 -7.41 -6.96
CA ILE A 51 2.49 -6.57 -6.69
C ILE A 51 2.44 -6.23 -5.21
N ILE A 52 3.46 -6.64 -4.48
CA ILE A 52 3.64 -6.34 -3.06
C ILE A 52 4.52 -5.10 -2.99
N MET A 53 4.07 -4.08 -2.27
CA MET A 53 4.88 -2.91 -1.95
C MET A 53 5.52 -3.16 -0.58
N GLU A 54 6.77 -2.79 -0.37
CA GLU A 54 7.24 -2.69 1.01
C GLU A 54 6.50 -1.55 1.67
N GLY A 55 5.67 -1.87 2.65
CA GLY A 55 5.01 -0.85 3.44
C GLY A 55 5.96 -0.16 4.43
N GLY A 56 5.46 0.86 5.12
CA GLY A 56 6.22 1.69 6.04
C GLY A 56 5.32 2.40 7.03
N ASP A 57 5.85 3.42 7.69
CA ASP A 57 5.13 4.21 8.69
C ASP A 57 4.24 5.27 7.99
N PHE A 58 2.93 5.12 8.11
CA PHE A 58 1.95 6.08 7.59
C PHE A 58 1.55 7.13 8.63
N ASN A 59 2.02 6.98 9.87
CA ASN A 59 1.72 7.84 11.01
C ASN A 59 0.21 8.10 11.20
N THR A 60 -0.62 7.15 10.76
CA THR A 60 -2.09 7.22 10.85
C THR A 60 -2.69 5.83 11.00
N VAL A 61 -3.84 5.79 11.66
CA VAL A 61 -4.64 4.58 11.84
C VAL A 61 -5.77 4.53 10.83
N LEU A 62 -6.20 3.32 10.45
CA LEU A 62 -7.33 3.08 9.57
C LEU A 62 -8.66 3.35 10.29
N ASP A 63 -8.77 2.89 11.54
CA ASP A 63 -9.90 3.13 12.41
C ASP A 63 -9.49 3.17 13.89
N SER A 64 -10.45 3.39 14.79
CA SER A 64 -10.18 3.57 16.22
C SER A 64 -9.73 2.28 16.91
N SER A 65 -10.03 1.09 16.37
CA SER A 65 -9.60 -0.20 16.93
C SER A 65 -8.09 -0.40 16.85
N GLU A 66 -7.42 0.33 15.95
CA GLU A 66 -5.98 0.32 15.80
C GLU A 66 -5.25 1.20 16.82
N ARG A 67 -6.00 1.81 17.75
CA ARG A 67 -5.46 2.47 18.95
C ARG A 67 -5.93 1.72 20.19
N LYS A 68 -5.03 1.53 21.15
CA LYS A 68 -5.37 0.84 22.40
C LYS A 68 -6.43 1.57 23.23
N ASP A 69 -6.42 2.89 23.23
CA ASP A 69 -7.38 3.73 23.95
C ASP A 69 -8.59 4.15 23.09
N GLY A 70 -8.60 3.79 21.81
CA GLY A 70 -9.63 4.18 20.84
C GLY A 70 -9.75 5.70 20.62
N ASN A 71 -8.80 6.50 21.14
CA ASN A 71 -8.95 7.94 21.26
C ASN A 71 -8.02 8.67 20.28
N GLY A 72 -8.52 9.74 19.66
CA GLY A 72 -7.74 10.53 18.70
C GLY A 72 -8.57 11.19 17.62
N ASN A 73 -7.97 12.16 16.92
CA ASN A 73 -8.58 12.79 15.76
C ASN A 73 -8.60 11.81 14.57
N MET A 74 -9.80 11.36 14.20
CA MET A 74 -10.03 10.41 13.10
C MET A 74 -10.14 11.07 11.72
N ALA A 75 -9.91 12.38 11.60
CA ALA A 75 -9.95 13.06 10.29
C ALA A 75 -8.89 12.48 9.34
N SER A 76 -7.66 12.28 9.83
CA SER A 76 -6.58 11.64 9.05
C SER A 76 -6.93 10.21 8.67
N SER A 77 -7.59 9.46 9.55
CA SER A 77 -8.03 8.09 9.30
C SER A 77 -9.05 7.99 8.17
N ARG A 78 -9.99 8.93 8.06
CA ARG A 78 -10.96 8.94 6.94
C ARG A 78 -10.30 9.20 5.60
N ASN A 79 -9.32 10.11 5.57
CA ASN A 79 -8.54 10.35 4.35
C ASN A 79 -7.73 9.11 3.99
N PHE A 80 -7.11 8.48 4.99
CA PHE A 80 -6.32 7.27 4.79
C PHE A 80 -7.17 6.08 4.33
N SER A 81 -8.33 5.83 4.95
CA SER A 81 -9.25 4.77 4.54
C SER A 81 -9.77 5.00 3.12
N SER A 82 -10.09 6.25 2.78
CA SER A 82 -10.50 6.61 1.42
C SER A 82 -9.37 6.40 0.42
N PHE A 83 -8.12 6.70 0.79
CA PHE A 83 -6.96 6.40 -0.03
C PHE A 83 -6.81 4.90 -0.29
N ILE A 84 -6.85 4.05 0.74
CA ILE A 84 -6.72 2.59 0.58
C ILE A 84 -7.81 2.04 -0.35
N LEU A 85 -9.06 2.50 -0.17
CA LEU A 85 -10.19 2.12 -1.02
C LEU A 85 -10.04 2.60 -2.47
N ASN A 86 -9.70 3.88 -2.67
CA ASN A 86 -9.61 4.48 -4.01
C ASN A 86 -8.38 4.02 -4.79
N ALA A 87 -7.29 3.72 -4.09
CA ALA A 87 -6.08 3.16 -4.68
C ALA A 87 -6.21 1.66 -4.99
N ASN A 88 -7.30 1.02 -4.56
CA ASN A 88 -7.54 -0.42 -4.70
C ASN A 88 -6.38 -1.25 -4.12
N VAL A 89 -5.83 -0.79 -2.98
CA VAL A 89 -4.76 -1.47 -2.24
C VAL A 89 -5.37 -2.29 -1.12
N VAL A 90 -4.77 -3.44 -0.82
CA VAL A 90 -5.20 -4.31 0.29
C VAL A 90 -4.31 -4.02 1.50
N ASP A 91 -4.89 -3.61 2.63
CA ASP A 91 -4.18 -3.56 3.92
C ASP A 91 -3.98 -4.99 4.44
N MET A 92 -2.74 -5.44 4.47
CA MET A 92 -2.40 -6.78 4.94
C MET A 92 -2.43 -6.82 6.48
N PRO A 93 -3.15 -7.79 7.10
CA PRO A 93 -3.21 -7.88 8.55
C PRO A 93 -1.85 -8.26 9.16
N LEU A 94 -1.54 -7.70 10.32
CA LEU A 94 -0.38 -8.12 11.11
C LEU A 94 -0.61 -9.52 11.69
N ARG A 95 0.42 -10.36 11.67
CA ARG A 95 0.38 -11.69 12.31
C ARG A 95 1.16 -11.65 13.61
N GLY A 96 0.48 -11.95 14.73
CA GLY A 96 1.10 -12.11 16.04
C GLY A 96 1.32 -10.82 16.83
N ILE A 97 1.08 -9.65 16.22
CA ILE A 97 1.12 -8.34 16.89
C ILE A 97 -0.07 -7.48 16.42
N THR A 98 -0.53 -6.56 17.26
CA THR A 98 -1.66 -5.66 16.96
C THR A 98 -1.21 -4.22 16.73
N PHE A 99 -0.09 -3.81 17.33
CA PHE A 99 0.43 -2.45 17.30
C PHE A 99 1.87 -2.45 16.83
N THR A 100 2.28 -1.37 16.18
CA THR A 100 3.66 -1.20 15.67
C THR A 100 4.35 0.01 16.30
N TRP A 101 3.59 0.85 17.02
CA TRP A 101 4.07 2.00 17.75
C TRP A 101 3.54 2.03 19.18
N SER A 102 4.34 2.54 20.11
CA SER A 102 3.98 2.76 21.51
C SER A 102 4.63 4.04 22.05
N ASP A 103 3.99 4.70 23.00
CA ASP A 103 4.59 5.85 23.67
C ASP A 103 5.71 5.42 24.64
N HIS A 104 6.91 5.99 24.48
CA HIS A 104 8.02 5.74 25.41
C HIS A 104 7.80 6.40 26.79
N MET A 105 6.79 7.26 26.91
CA MET A 105 6.51 8.05 28.11
C MET A 105 5.65 7.31 29.14
N GLY A 106 5.35 6.03 28.92
CA GLY A 106 4.68 5.17 29.89
C GLY A 106 3.20 5.47 30.10
N ARG A 107 2.56 6.27 29.22
CA ARG A 107 1.10 6.51 29.28
C ARG A 107 0.32 5.33 28.72
N GLY A 108 1.00 4.34 28.16
CA GLY A 108 0.40 3.10 27.68
C GLY A 108 -0.44 3.34 26.44
N SER A 109 -0.06 4.30 25.59
CA SER A 109 -0.67 4.52 24.28
C SER A 109 0.03 3.66 23.24
N TRP A 110 -0.75 2.97 22.42
CA TRP A 110 -0.28 2.06 21.39
C TRP A 110 -1.11 2.27 20.13
N ALA A 111 -0.45 2.20 18.98
CA ALA A 111 -1.09 2.38 17.69
C ALA A 111 -0.47 1.46 16.63
N ARG A 112 -1.27 1.09 15.63
CA ARG A 112 -0.76 0.50 14.39
C ARG A 112 -0.51 1.63 13.38
N LEU A 113 0.75 1.97 13.17
CA LEU A 113 1.15 3.06 12.26
C LEU A 113 1.86 2.53 11.00
N ASP A 114 2.49 1.36 11.11
CA ASP A 114 3.20 0.70 10.02
C ASP A 114 2.28 -0.26 9.24
N ARG A 115 2.43 -0.27 7.91
CA ARG A 115 1.73 -1.19 6.98
C ARG A 115 2.73 -2.00 6.16
N PHE A 116 2.25 -3.05 5.50
CA PHE A 116 3.04 -3.97 4.67
C PHE A 116 2.26 -4.43 3.43
#